data_AF-A0A9C6XD44-F1
#
_entry.id   AF-A0A9C6XD44-F1
#
_cell.length_a   1.000
_cell.length_b   1.000
_cell.length_c   1.000
_cell.angle_alpha   90.00
_cell.angle_beta   90.00
_cell.angle_gamma   90.00
#
_symmetry.space_group_name_H-M   'P 1'
#
loop_
_entity.id
_entity.type
_entity.pdbx_description
1 polymer ?
#
loop_
_entity_poly.entity_id
_entity_poly.type
_entity_poly.pdbx_seq_one_letter_code
_entity_poly.pdbx_strand_id
1 'polypeptide(L)'
;MKVTDEDLQMLDDHILAVQQMSFSPYVGVFEKPVAEWEEKLRLISDVLEEWIQLQIQWMYLEPIFCSEDIARQLPAEMKKYAAMERFWRRIMKTASDYPKPVAICPDKRLLEQLKENRALLEQVLKGLSDYLEGKRMAFPRFYFLSDDELLEILAQNRNPLAVQPHLKKCFENIYKLHFQEEDLQITTMFSAEGESVELIPHMFPKGNVEIWLSKVEQTMQSTVQETLGLALTDMAGRGRADWVLRWPGQVVIAGCQTAWTAGVEEAIREGGLPTFQKTMHAHMDTYRGLVRGQLSRMERQVMSALIVVELHARDVLDGLVANNVPSANDFDWISQLRYYWVQEDEATLKVRAVNAEFQYGYEYLGNSGRLVITPLTDRCYLTLTGALHLNFGGAPAGPAGTGKTETTKLITKYIIILYLAIDSAIELICLFRAALKYLTNGDLAKAMAIQCVVFNCSDQLDVQAMGKFFKGIASAGAWACFDEFNRIDIEVLSVVAQQVVSIQKAQAARMQ
;
A
#
# COMPACT_ATOMS: atom_id res chain seq x y z
N MET A 1 -37.87 -0.66 -5.61
CA MET A 1 -38.54 -1.63 -6.51
C MET A 1 -37.50 -2.65 -6.94
N LYS A 2 -37.83 -3.93 -7.14
CA LYS A 2 -36.89 -4.87 -7.78
C LYS A 2 -37.33 -5.06 -9.23
N VAL A 3 -36.69 -4.34 -10.13
CA VAL A 3 -36.80 -4.54 -11.58
C VAL A 3 -35.79 -5.61 -11.95
N THR A 4 -36.15 -6.56 -12.79
CA THR A 4 -35.24 -7.57 -13.33
C THR A 4 -34.80 -7.20 -14.74
N ASP A 5 -33.68 -7.77 -15.20
CA ASP A 5 -33.22 -7.56 -16.58
C ASP A 5 -34.24 -8.11 -17.60
N GLU A 6 -35.02 -9.13 -17.22
CA GLU A 6 -36.15 -9.65 -18.01
C GLU A 6 -37.28 -8.61 -18.16
N ASP A 7 -37.58 -7.84 -17.12
CA ASP A 7 -38.60 -6.77 -17.17
C ASP A 7 -38.17 -5.63 -18.12
N LEU A 8 -36.87 -5.28 -18.10
CA LEU A 8 -36.30 -4.25 -18.98
C LEU A 8 -36.27 -4.73 -20.43
N GLN A 9 -35.79 -5.96 -20.67
CA GLN A 9 -35.76 -6.53 -22.01
C GLN A 9 -37.17 -6.65 -22.61
N MET A 10 -38.17 -7.04 -21.80
CA MET A 10 -39.56 -7.04 -22.23
C MET A 10 -40.09 -5.64 -22.57
N LEU A 11 -39.61 -4.57 -21.90
CA LEU A 11 -39.98 -3.19 -22.24
C LEU A 11 -39.36 -2.76 -23.58
N ASP A 12 -38.08 -3.06 -23.80
CA ASP A 12 -37.37 -2.77 -25.05
C ASP A 12 -38.00 -3.49 -26.25
N ASP A 13 -38.35 -4.78 -26.10
CA ASP A 13 -39.05 -5.57 -27.12
C ASP A 13 -40.41 -4.94 -27.48
N HIS A 14 -41.15 -4.43 -26.50
CA HIS A 14 -42.41 -3.72 -26.75
C HIS A 14 -42.20 -2.36 -27.42
N ILE A 15 -41.16 -1.61 -27.08
CA ILE A 15 -40.80 -0.35 -27.76
C ILE A 15 -40.46 -0.61 -29.23
N LEU A 16 -39.64 -1.63 -29.51
CA LEU A 16 -39.29 -2.08 -30.85
C LEU A 16 -40.52 -2.54 -31.65
N ALA A 17 -41.42 -3.32 -31.04
CA ALA A 17 -42.65 -3.77 -31.69
C ALA A 17 -43.57 -2.59 -32.07
N VAL A 18 -43.69 -1.58 -31.19
CA VAL A 18 -44.50 -0.37 -31.46
C VAL A 18 -43.88 0.50 -32.56
N GLN A 19 -42.55 0.63 -32.59
CA GLN A 19 -41.84 1.28 -33.70
C GLN A 19 -42.02 0.52 -35.03
N GLN A 20 -41.95 -0.81 -35.03
CA GLN A 20 -42.24 -1.60 -36.25
C GLN A 20 -43.69 -1.41 -36.73
N MET A 21 -44.64 -1.28 -35.79
CA MET A 21 -46.04 -0.97 -36.11
C MET A 21 -46.22 0.44 -36.69
N SER A 22 -45.42 1.43 -36.28
CA SER A 22 -45.51 2.80 -36.82
C SER A 22 -45.03 2.93 -38.27
N PHE A 23 -44.12 2.04 -38.73
CA PHE A 23 -43.72 1.94 -40.13
C PHE A 23 -44.65 1.09 -41.02
N SER A 24 -45.72 0.50 -40.45
CA SER A 24 -46.64 -0.36 -41.21
C SER A 24 -47.53 0.46 -42.16
N PRO A 25 -47.71 0.04 -43.44
CA PRO A 25 -48.59 0.74 -44.39
C PRO A 25 -50.08 0.75 -43.98
N TYR A 26 -50.46 -0.04 -42.97
CA TYR A 26 -51.82 -0.11 -42.42
C TYR A 26 -52.01 0.74 -41.15
N VAL A 27 -50.99 1.48 -40.69
CA VAL A 27 -51.05 2.21 -39.41
C VAL A 27 -52.05 3.38 -39.39
N GLY A 28 -52.51 3.89 -40.53
CA GLY A 28 -53.31 5.13 -40.60
C GLY A 28 -54.63 5.15 -39.79
N VAL A 29 -55.14 4.02 -39.33
CA VAL A 29 -56.30 3.93 -38.39
C VAL A 29 -55.85 4.00 -36.92
N PHE A 30 -54.63 3.57 -36.63
CA PHE A 30 -54.05 3.42 -35.29
C PHE A 30 -52.91 4.41 -34.99
N GLU A 31 -52.57 5.30 -35.91
CA GLU A 31 -51.44 6.25 -35.82
C GLU A 31 -51.39 7.02 -34.49
N LYS A 32 -52.54 7.54 -34.03
CA LYS A 32 -52.65 8.21 -32.73
C LYS A 32 -52.43 7.26 -31.53
N PRO A 33 -53.19 6.15 -31.37
CA PRO A 33 -52.91 5.16 -30.33
C PRO A 33 -51.47 4.63 -30.31
N VAL A 34 -50.86 4.40 -31.48
CA VAL A 34 -49.47 3.93 -31.60
C VAL A 34 -48.49 4.99 -31.10
N ALA A 35 -48.65 6.25 -31.51
CA ALA A 35 -47.79 7.34 -31.04
C ALA A 35 -47.95 7.62 -29.53
N GLU A 36 -49.18 7.63 -29.01
CA GLU A 36 -49.46 7.80 -27.58
C GLU A 36 -48.87 6.65 -26.75
N TRP A 37 -48.93 5.41 -27.26
CA TRP A 37 -48.35 4.26 -26.58
C TRP A 37 -46.82 4.23 -26.67
N GLU A 38 -46.23 4.67 -27.79
CA GLU A 38 -44.78 4.80 -27.93
C GLU A 38 -44.21 5.85 -26.97
N GLU A 39 -44.81 7.04 -26.89
CA GLU A 39 -44.41 8.07 -25.93
C GLU A 39 -44.53 7.55 -24.49
N LYS A 40 -45.58 6.79 -24.19
CA LYS A 40 -45.80 6.19 -22.87
C LYS A 40 -44.74 5.15 -22.52
N LEU A 41 -44.38 4.24 -23.44
CA LEU A 41 -43.36 3.21 -23.19
C LEU A 41 -41.97 3.83 -23.04
N ARG A 42 -41.60 4.80 -23.88
CA ARG A 42 -40.35 5.56 -23.75
C ARG A 42 -40.26 6.25 -22.39
N LEU A 43 -41.31 6.94 -21.96
CA LEU A 43 -41.36 7.60 -20.64
C LEU A 43 -41.26 6.60 -19.47
N ILE A 44 -41.80 5.38 -19.63
CA ILE A 44 -41.63 4.31 -18.64
C ILE A 44 -40.15 3.87 -18.57
N SER A 45 -39.45 3.73 -19.71
CA SER A 45 -38.01 3.40 -19.74
C SER A 45 -37.19 4.48 -19.02
N ASP A 46 -37.34 5.74 -19.43
CA ASP A 46 -36.65 6.89 -18.83
C ASP A 46 -36.83 6.92 -17.29
N VAL A 47 -38.05 6.66 -16.80
CA VAL A 47 -38.32 6.65 -15.35
C VAL A 47 -37.73 5.43 -14.65
N LEU A 48 -37.74 4.24 -15.27
CA LEU A 48 -37.16 3.04 -14.68
C LEU A 48 -35.63 3.13 -14.61
N GLU A 49 -34.97 3.64 -15.65
CA GLU A 49 -33.52 3.88 -15.66
C GLU A 49 -33.10 4.83 -14.54
N GLU A 50 -33.73 6.01 -14.47
CA GLU A 50 -33.47 7.01 -13.42
C GLU A 50 -33.76 6.46 -12.01
N TRP A 51 -34.82 5.66 -11.87
CA TRP A 51 -35.16 5.00 -10.61
C TRP A 51 -34.10 3.99 -10.18
N ILE A 52 -33.62 3.14 -11.09
CA ILE A 52 -32.60 2.12 -10.80
C ILE A 52 -31.30 2.80 -10.37
N GLN A 53 -30.86 3.83 -11.09
CA GLN A 53 -29.66 4.60 -10.74
C GLN A 53 -29.80 5.27 -9.36
N LEU A 54 -30.95 5.92 -9.09
CA LEU A 54 -31.22 6.54 -7.78
C LEU A 54 -31.26 5.49 -6.65
N GLN A 55 -31.81 4.30 -6.91
CA GLN A 55 -31.86 3.20 -5.94
C GLN A 55 -30.47 2.67 -5.60
N ILE A 56 -29.59 2.47 -6.59
CA ILE A 56 -28.21 2.00 -6.38
C ILE A 56 -27.43 3.01 -5.51
N GLN A 57 -27.48 4.31 -5.87
CA GLN A 57 -26.81 5.36 -5.12
C GLN A 57 -27.38 5.49 -3.68
N TRP A 58 -28.70 5.37 -3.52
CA TRP A 58 -29.34 5.42 -2.22
C TRP A 58 -28.94 4.23 -1.32
N MET A 59 -28.86 3.01 -1.88
CA MET A 59 -28.46 1.80 -1.14
C MET A 59 -27.01 1.87 -0.63
N TYR A 60 -26.11 2.51 -1.37
CA TYR A 60 -24.74 2.77 -0.91
C TYR A 60 -24.70 3.83 0.21
N LEU A 61 -25.49 4.90 0.07
CA LEU A 61 -25.47 6.03 1.01
C LEU A 61 -26.27 5.83 2.30
N GLU A 62 -27.32 5.00 2.31
CA GLU A 62 -28.11 4.71 3.52
C GLU A 62 -27.26 4.27 4.73
N PRO A 63 -26.45 3.19 4.66
CA PRO A 63 -25.65 2.76 5.81
C PRO A 63 -24.64 3.82 6.28
N ILE A 64 -24.13 4.64 5.35
CA ILE A 64 -23.14 5.69 5.63
C ILE A 64 -23.77 6.85 6.39
N PHE A 65 -24.89 7.40 5.89
CA PHE A 65 -25.57 8.55 6.51
C PHE A 65 -26.48 8.17 7.68
N CYS A 66 -26.75 6.89 7.91
CA CYS A 66 -27.27 6.39 9.18
C CYS A 66 -26.27 6.50 10.34
N SER A 67 -24.96 6.62 10.09
CA SER A 67 -23.97 6.85 11.16
C SER A 67 -24.01 8.29 11.66
N GLU A 68 -24.29 8.46 12.97
CA GLU A 68 -24.28 9.79 13.61
C GLU A 68 -22.95 10.53 13.44
N ASP A 69 -21.82 9.82 13.52
CA ASP A 69 -20.51 10.47 13.55
C ASP A 69 -20.14 11.01 12.15
N ILE A 70 -20.53 10.32 11.07
CA ILE A 70 -20.41 10.85 9.69
C ILE A 70 -21.41 11.99 9.46
N ALA A 71 -22.67 11.83 9.90
CA ALA A 71 -23.70 12.87 9.77
C ALA A 71 -23.34 14.19 10.50
N ARG A 72 -22.59 14.11 11.61
CA ARG A 72 -22.03 15.28 12.32
C ARG A 72 -20.88 15.96 11.56
N GLN A 73 -20.08 15.20 10.82
CA GLN A 73 -18.96 15.71 10.03
C GLN A 73 -19.42 16.37 8.72
N LEU A 74 -20.52 15.88 8.13
CA LEU A 74 -21.08 16.33 6.84
C LEU A 74 -22.51 16.89 6.96
N PRO A 75 -22.73 18.00 7.70
CA PRO A 75 -24.06 18.52 8.00
C PRO A 75 -24.78 19.17 6.81
N ALA A 76 -24.07 19.56 5.76
CA ALA A 76 -24.69 20.12 4.55
C ALA A 76 -25.20 19.00 3.63
N GLU A 77 -24.40 17.96 3.48
CA GLU A 77 -24.67 16.75 2.71
C GLU A 77 -25.79 15.96 3.38
N MET A 78 -25.79 15.85 4.72
CA MET A 78 -26.86 15.22 5.47
C MET A 78 -28.21 15.93 5.29
N LYS A 79 -28.24 17.28 5.21
CA LYS A 79 -29.47 18.03 4.90
C LYS A 79 -30.00 17.74 3.50
N LYS A 80 -29.10 17.58 2.52
CA LYS A 80 -29.45 17.14 1.16
C LYS A 80 -29.99 15.72 1.18
N TYR A 81 -29.22 14.76 1.71
CA TYR A 81 -29.61 13.35 1.84
C TYR A 81 -30.99 13.20 2.50
N ALA A 82 -31.23 13.83 3.65
CA ALA A 82 -32.52 13.76 4.35
C ALA A 82 -33.70 14.44 3.61
N ALA A 83 -33.45 15.32 2.63
CA ALA A 83 -34.49 15.84 1.75
C ALA A 83 -34.89 14.79 0.69
N MET A 84 -33.90 14.16 0.05
CA MET A 84 -34.10 13.08 -0.92
C MET A 84 -34.67 11.82 -0.27
N GLU A 85 -34.22 11.45 0.93
CA GLU A 85 -34.72 10.25 1.63
C GLU A 85 -36.23 10.36 1.91
N ARG A 86 -36.70 11.56 2.29
CA ARG A 86 -38.15 11.84 2.46
C ARG A 86 -38.91 11.81 1.14
N PHE A 87 -38.28 12.09 0.01
CA PHE A 87 -38.87 11.90 -1.33
C PHE A 87 -38.90 10.41 -1.69
N TRP A 88 -37.77 9.72 -1.57
CA TRP A 88 -37.61 8.30 -1.87
C TRP A 88 -38.55 7.40 -1.07
N ARG A 89 -38.65 7.59 0.26
CA ARG A 89 -39.59 6.82 1.11
C ARG A 89 -41.06 7.04 0.74
N ARG A 90 -41.45 8.24 0.27
CA ARG A 90 -42.81 8.50 -0.24
C ARG A 90 -43.07 7.74 -1.54
N ILE A 91 -42.14 7.83 -2.48
CA ILE A 91 -42.23 7.19 -3.80
C ILE A 91 -42.19 5.66 -3.71
N MET A 92 -41.31 5.11 -2.88
CA MET A 92 -41.26 3.68 -2.60
C MET A 92 -42.56 3.17 -1.94
N LYS A 93 -43.23 3.98 -1.12
CA LYS A 93 -44.57 3.66 -0.63
C LYS A 93 -45.60 3.64 -1.76
N THR A 94 -45.65 4.66 -2.62
CA THR A 94 -46.55 4.69 -3.78
C THR A 94 -46.33 3.48 -4.70
N ALA A 95 -45.08 3.07 -4.93
CA ALA A 95 -44.75 1.87 -5.71
C ALA A 95 -45.13 0.56 -5.02
N SER A 96 -45.14 0.52 -3.68
CA SER A 96 -45.71 -0.61 -2.93
C SER A 96 -47.24 -0.66 -3.02
N ASP A 97 -47.90 0.50 -3.06
CA ASP A 97 -49.36 0.60 -3.16
C ASP A 97 -49.87 0.29 -4.59
N TYR A 98 -49.09 0.63 -5.63
CA TYR A 98 -49.40 0.33 -7.05
C TYR A 98 -48.22 -0.37 -7.76
N PRO A 99 -48.09 -1.71 -7.67
CA PRO A 99 -46.92 -2.45 -8.15
C PRO A 99 -46.79 -2.59 -9.68
N LYS A 100 -47.63 -1.92 -10.48
CA LYS A 100 -47.57 -1.97 -11.95
C LYS A 100 -46.85 -0.73 -12.48
N PRO A 101 -45.68 -0.85 -13.15
CA PRO A 101 -44.92 0.30 -13.66
C PRO A 101 -45.75 1.22 -14.56
N VAL A 102 -46.61 0.64 -15.41
CA VAL A 102 -47.52 1.34 -16.33
C VAL A 102 -48.54 2.27 -15.63
N ALA A 103 -48.69 2.18 -14.31
CA ALA A 103 -49.56 3.04 -13.50
C ALA A 103 -48.84 4.23 -12.82
N ILE A 104 -47.52 4.14 -12.59
CA ILE A 104 -46.72 5.17 -11.89
C ILE A 104 -45.72 5.85 -12.82
N CYS A 105 -44.99 5.05 -13.61
CA CYS A 105 -43.89 5.52 -14.43
C CYS A 105 -44.27 6.47 -15.60
N PRO A 106 -45.48 6.47 -16.19
CA PRO A 106 -45.81 7.43 -17.25
C PRO A 106 -46.23 8.81 -16.70
N ASP A 107 -45.43 9.38 -15.78
CA ASP A 107 -45.57 10.75 -15.27
C ASP A 107 -44.28 11.54 -15.51
N LYS A 108 -44.36 12.57 -16.36
CA LYS A 108 -43.23 13.46 -16.67
C LYS A 108 -42.73 14.22 -15.43
N ARG A 109 -43.62 14.54 -14.49
CA ARG A 109 -43.25 15.19 -13.23
C ARG A 109 -42.45 14.26 -12.33
N LEU A 110 -42.77 12.97 -12.32
CA LEU A 110 -41.99 11.97 -11.59
C LEU A 110 -40.58 11.85 -12.19
N LEU A 111 -40.46 11.83 -13.52
CA LEU A 111 -39.16 11.82 -14.20
C LEU A 111 -38.29 13.04 -13.83
N GLU A 112 -38.86 14.25 -13.90
CA GLU A 112 -38.17 15.48 -13.50
C GLU A 112 -37.70 15.41 -12.03
N GLN A 113 -38.58 14.98 -11.12
CA GLN A 113 -38.25 14.87 -9.71
C GLN A 113 -37.19 13.78 -9.43
N LEU A 114 -37.20 12.65 -10.14
CA LEU A 114 -36.15 11.63 -10.02
C LEU A 114 -34.79 12.21 -10.46
N LYS A 115 -34.74 12.92 -11.60
CA LYS A 115 -33.54 13.59 -12.10
C LYS A 115 -33.01 14.66 -11.13
N GLU A 116 -33.88 15.48 -10.55
CA GLU A 116 -33.51 16.45 -9.50
C GLU A 116 -32.92 15.76 -8.26
N ASN A 117 -33.53 14.67 -7.80
CA ASN A 117 -33.04 13.95 -6.62
C ASN A 117 -31.76 13.16 -6.91
N ARG A 118 -31.54 12.70 -8.14
CA ARG A 118 -30.28 12.07 -8.57
C ARG A 118 -29.14 13.09 -8.61
N ALA A 119 -29.35 14.25 -9.23
CA ALA A 119 -28.38 15.35 -9.22
C ALA A 119 -28.04 15.83 -7.79
N LEU A 120 -28.98 15.68 -6.85
CA LEU A 120 -28.76 15.97 -5.44
C LEU A 120 -28.00 14.84 -4.72
N LEU A 121 -28.19 13.56 -5.07
CA LEU A 121 -27.33 12.46 -4.61
C LEU A 121 -25.92 12.52 -5.18
N GLU A 122 -25.75 12.87 -6.45
CA GLU A 122 -24.44 13.10 -7.09
C GLU A 122 -23.63 14.17 -6.32
N GLN A 123 -24.28 15.23 -5.83
CA GLN A 123 -23.65 16.22 -4.95
C GLN A 123 -23.28 15.66 -3.57
N VAL A 124 -24.08 14.76 -3.00
CA VAL A 124 -23.78 14.11 -1.72
C VAL A 124 -22.60 13.13 -1.86
N LEU A 125 -22.59 12.33 -2.92
CA LEU A 125 -21.47 11.45 -3.28
C LEU A 125 -20.17 12.23 -3.48
N LYS A 126 -20.24 13.38 -4.19
CA LYS A 126 -19.08 14.26 -4.35
C LYS A 126 -18.59 14.81 -3.01
N GLY A 127 -19.48 15.33 -2.17
CA GLY A 127 -19.11 15.84 -0.84
C GLY A 127 -18.48 14.76 0.06
N LEU A 128 -18.98 13.52 -0.03
CA LEU A 128 -18.38 12.37 0.66
C LEU A 128 -16.99 12.02 0.11
N SER A 129 -16.81 12.00 -1.22
CA SER A 129 -15.50 11.76 -1.84
C SER A 129 -14.48 12.84 -1.48
N ASP A 130 -14.88 14.12 -1.50
CA ASP A 130 -14.03 15.25 -1.12
C ASP A 130 -13.63 15.17 0.38
N TYR A 131 -14.53 14.67 1.24
CA TYR A 131 -14.26 14.41 2.67
C TYR A 131 -13.27 13.26 2.89
N LEU A 132 -13.48 12.12 2.24
CA LEU A 132 -12.57 10.97 2.32
C LEU A 132 -11.17 11.34 1.80
N GLU A 133 -11.09 12.12 0.71
CA GLU A 133 -9.83 12.63 0.19
C GLU A 133 -9.13 13.59 1.17
N GLY A 134 -9.90 14.46 1.86
CA GLY A 134 -9.39 15.29 2.94
C GLY A 134 -8.80 14.48 4.11
N LYS A 135 -9.43 13.35 4.46
CA LYS A 135 -8.91 12.41 5.47
C LYS A 135 -7.65 11.69 5.01
N ARG A 136 -7.57 11.26 3.75
CA ARG A 136 -6.37 10.66 3.15
C ARG A 136 -5.20 11.64 3.06
N MET A 137 -5.46 12.92 2.79
CA MET A 137 -4.43 13.96 2.83
C MET A 137 -3.90 14.22 4.24
N ALA A 138 -4.73 14.04 5.27
CA ALA A 138 -4.33 14.24 6.67
C ALA A 138 -3.55 13.05 7.24
N PHE A 139 -3.82 11.81 6.80
CA PHE A 139 -3.04 10.62 7.12
C PHE A 139 -2.83 9.76 5.86
N PRO A 140 -1.68 9.90 5.17
CA PRO A 140 -1.42 9.29 3.86
C PRO A 140 -1.56 7.77 3.79
N ARG A 141 -1.39 7.03 4.88
CA ARG A 141 -1.55 5.57 4.90
C ARG A 141 -3.01 5.12 4.69
N PHE A 142 -3.99 6.03 4.72
CA PHE A 142 -5.36 5.76 4.28
C PHE A 142 -5.55 5.68 2.75
N TYR A 143 -4.55 6.04 1.93
CA TYR A 143 -4.59 5.74 0.49
C TYR A 143 -4.45 4.23 0.20
N PHE A 144 -3.99 3.42 1.17
CA PHE A 144 -3.91 1.95 1.06
C PHE A 144 -5.19 1.23 1.52
N LEU A 145 -6.21 1.97 1.95
CA LEU A 145 -7.53 1.46 2.29
C LEU A 145 -8.55 1.77 1.18
N SER A 146 -9.45 0.82 0.96
CA SER A 146 -10.65 1.06 0.14
C SER A 146 -11.55 2.13 0.77
N ASP A 147 -12.47 2.70 -0.02
CA ASP A 147 -13.42 3.69 0.49
C ASP A 147 -14.29 3.08 1.60
N ASP A 148 -14.73 1.83 1.45
CA ASP A 148 -15.54 1.11 2.45
C ASP A 148 -14.77 0.89 3.78
N GLU A 149 -13.53 0.42 3.73
CA GLU A 149 -12.68 0.23 4.92
C GLU A 149 -12.40 1.55 5.65
N LEU A 150 -12.20 2.64 4.90
CA LEU A 150 -12.01 3.96 5.49
C LEU A 150 -13.31 4.47 6.13
N LEU A 151 -14.47 4.18 5.53
CA LEU A 151 -15.78 4.49 6.10
C LEU A 151 -16.08 3.68 7.36
N GLU A 152 -15.72 2.39 7.42
CA GLU A 152 -15.85 1.56 8.64
C GLU A 152 -15.08 2.16 9.83
N ILE A 153 -13.85 2.62 9.59
CA ILE A 153 -13.02 3.32 10.59
C ILE A 153 -13.67 4.63 11.03
N LEU A 154 -14.11 5.47 10.08
CA LEU A 154 -14.65 6.80 10.36
C LEU A 154 -16.04 6.74 11.02
N ALA A 155 -16.85 5.72 10.71
CA ALA A 155 -18.15 5.47 11.31
C ALA A 155 -18.06 5.08 12.80
N GLN A 156 -16.90 4.60 13.27
CA GLN A 156 -16.66 4.17 14.65
C GLN A 156 -15.62 5.05 15.37
N ASN A 157 -15.54 6.35 15.06
CA ASN A 157 -14.56 7.29 15.61
C ASN A 157 -14.52 7.33 17.17
N ARG A 158 -15.59 6.92 17.86
CA ARG A 158 -15.64 6.81 19.35
C ARG A 158 -14.99 5.54 19.91
N ASN A 159 -14.69 4.53 19.08
CA ASN A 159 -14.11 3.25 19.46
C ASN A 159 -12.73 3.05 18.79
N PRO A 160 -11.62 3.40 19.45
CA PRO A 160 -10.28 3.22 18.90
C PRO A 160 -9.93 1.78 18.51
N LEU A 161 -10.64 0.77 19.04
CA LEU A 161 -10.40 -0.64 18.68
C LEU A 161 -10.85 -0.97 17.25
N ALA A 162 -11.71 -0.15 16.65
CA ALA A 162 -12.23 -0.37 15.29
C ALA A 162 -11.14 -0.34 14.20
N VAL A 163 -10.00 0.34 14.41
CA VAL A 163 -8.91 0.37 13.41
C VAL A 163 -8.11 -0.93 13.32
N GLN A 164 -8.14 -1.78 14.35
CA GLN A 164 -7.25 -2.94 14.48
C GLN A 164 -7.24 -3.87 13.24
N PRO A 165 -8.39 -4.22 12.60
CA PRO A 165 -8.40 -5.08 11.42
C PRO A 165 -7.69 -4.50 10.19
N HIS A 166 -7.55 -3.17 10.14
CA HIS A 166 -7.04 -2.41 8.99
C HIS A 166 -5.58 -1.98 9.16
N LEU A 167 -5.01 -2.01 10.38
CA LEU A 167 -3.62 -1.61 10.66
C LEU A 167 -2.61 -2.32 9.75
N LYS A 168 -2.82 -3.62 9.48
CA LYS A 168 -2.03 -4.47 8.56
C LYS A 168 -1.94 -3.97 7.11
N LYS A 169 -2.80 -3.01 6.71
CA LYS A 169 -2.76 -2.36 5.38
C LYS A 169 -2.13 -0.97 5.45
N CYS A 170 -2.24 -0.28 6.58
CA CYS A 170 -1.67 1.05 6.78
C CYS A 170 -0.17 1.00 7.13
N PHE A 171 0.29 -0.03 7.84
CA PHE A 171 1.67 -0.22 8.28
C PHE A 171 2.27 -1.49 7.70
N GLU A 172 3.60 -1.57 7.62
CA GLU A 172 4.28 -2.76 7.11
C GLU A 172 4.02 -4.00 7.98
N ASN A 173 4.22 -3.90 9.30
CA ASN A 173 3.99 -5.01 10.24
C ASN A 173 3.46 -4.59 11.62
N ILE A 174 2.70 -3.49 11.74
CA ILE A 174 1.81 -3.31 12.91
C ILE A 174 0.56 -4.16 12.68
N TYR A 175 0.55 -5.36 13.24
CA TYR A 175 -0.62 -6.24 13.18
C TYR A 175 -1.68 -5.88 14.23
N LYS A 176 -1.25 -5.50 15.44
CA LYS A 176 -2.12 -5.10 16.54
C LYS A 176 -1.44 -4.10 17.47
N LEU A 177 -2.20 -3.15 18.00
CA LEU A 177 -1.77 -2.31 19.12
C LEU A 177 -2.38 -2.81 20.43
N HIS A 178 -1.62 -2.78 21.53
CA HIS A 178 -2.15 -2.96 22.88
C HIS A 178 -2.82 -1.66 23.33
N PHE A 179 -4.09 -1.77 23.76
CA PHE A 179 -4.82 -0.71 24.44
C PHE A 179 -5.07 -1.21 25.87
N GLN A 180 -4.69 -0.44 26.88
CA GLN A 180 -5.03 -0.76 28.27
C GLN A 180 -6.55 -0.71 28.48
N GLU A 181 -7.08 -1.61 29.31
CA GLU A 181 -8.52 -1.77 29.51
C GLU A 181 -9.16 -0.61 30.29
N GLU A 182 -8.39 0.12 31.11
CA GLU A 182 -8.90 1.18 31.98
C GLU A 182 -9.04 2.55 31.28
N ASP A 183 -8.07 2.93 30.45
CA ASP A 183 -7.94 4.29 29.91
C ASP A 183 -7.69 4.36 28.38
N LEU A 184 -7.65 3.21 27.71
CA LEU A 184 -7.32 3.05 26.29
C LEU A 184 -5.93 3.62 25.91
N GLN A 185 -4.97 3.65 26.85
CA GLN A 185 -3.58 3.99 26.55
C GLN A 185 -2.96 2.95 25.60
N ILE A 186 -2.31 3.44 24.55
CA ILE A 186 -1.53 2.66 23.59
C ILE A 186 -0.12 2.49 24.15
N THR A 187 0.27 1.25 24.46
CA THR A 187 1.54 0.95 25.13
C THR A 187 2.49 0.07 24.33
N THR A 188 1.98 -0.79 23.45
CA THR A 188 2.79 -1.83 22.79
C THR A 188 2.28 -2.07 21.38
N MET A 189 3.19 -2.24 20.42
CA MET A 189 2.88 -2.71 19.06
C MET A 189 3.28 -4.18 18.91
N PHE A 190 2.45 -4.94 18.19
CA PHE A 190 2.67 -6.35 17.90
C PHE A 190 2.81 -6.61 16.39
N SER A 191 3.77 -7.47 16.02
CA SER A 191 3.93 -7.97 14.66
C SER A 191 2.99 -9.12 14.33
N ALA A 192 2.82 -9.43 13.04
CA ALA A 192 2.04 -10.58 12.58
C ALA A 192 2.63 -11.92 13.04
N GLU A 193 3.94 -11.99 13.29
CA GLU A 193 4.64 -13.14 13.86
C GLU A 193 4.47 -13.28 15.38
N GLY A 194 3.99 -12.21 16.06
CA GLY A 194 3.81 -12.15 17.51
C GLY A 194 4.97 -11.51 18.28
N GLU A 195 5.90 -10.84 17.61
CA GLU A 195 6.88 -9.97 18.28
C GLU A 195 6.16 -8.79 18.94
N SER A 196 6.67 -8.31 20.08
CA SER A 196 6.12 -7.16 20.81
C SER A 196 7.19 -6.11 21.08
N VAL A 197 6.90 -4.84 20.76
CA VAL A 197 7.76 -3.70 21.09
C VAL A 197 6.95 -2.66 21.86
N GLU A 198 7.48 -2.25 23.01
CA GLU A 198 6.87 -1.24 23.89
C GLU A 198 7.11 0.17 23.32
N LEU A 199 6.05 0.98 23.21
CA LEU A 199 6.10 2.31 22.61
C LEU A 199 6.64 3.34 23.61
N ILE A 200 7.62 4.13 23.16
CA ILE A 200 8.28 5.17 23.94
C ILE A 200 8.03 6.54 23.25
N PRO A 201 7.30 7.47 23.89
CA PRO A 201 6.47 7.30 25.09
C PRO A 201 5.15 6.56 24.77
N HIS A 202 4.50 6.02 25.81
CA HIS A 202 3.09 5.59 25.70
C HIS A 202 2.19 6.77 25.34
N MET A 203 1.10 6.51 24.62
CA MET A 203 0.26 7.57 24.06
C MET A 203 -1.23 7.26 24.14
N PHE A 204 -2.07 8.29 23.96
CA PHE A 204 -3.52 8.16 24.03
C PHE A 204 -4.18 8.49 22.67
N PRO A 205 -5.23 7.76 22.26
CA PRO A 205 -5.98 8.03 21.03
C PRO A 205 -6.91 9.25 21.21
N LYS A 206 -6.31 10.45 21.26
CA LYS A 206 -7.01 11.72 21.47
C LYS A 206 -7.24 12.48 20.16
N GLY A 207 -8.50 12.82 19.89
CA GLY A 207 -8.92 13.50 18.67
C GLY A 207 -9.39 12.51 17.59
N ASN A 208 -9.54 12.99 16.35
CA ASN A 208 -9.93 12.14 15.24
C ASN A 208 -8.85 11.09 14.91
N VAL A 209 -9.27 10.00 14.28
CA VAL A 209 -8.41 8.87 13.88
C VAL A 209 -7.14 9.30 13.13
N GLU A 210 -7.23 10.21 12.15
CA GLU A 210 -6.07 10.65 11.37
C GLU A 210 -4.98 11.32 12.22
N ILE A 211 -5.35 11.99 13.31
CA ILE A 211 -4.44 12.78 14.15
C ILE A 211 -3.64 11.85 15.07
N TRP A 212 -4.30 10.86 15.69
CA TRP A 212 -3.62 9.98 16.62
C TRP A 212 -2.89 8.83 15.90
N LEU A 213 -3.35 8.37 14.73
CA LEU A 213 -2.56 7.42 13.92
C LEU A 213 -1.26 8.05 13.38
N SER A 214 -1.30 9.31 12.93
CA SER A 214 -0.08 10.05 12.57
C SER A 214 0.93 10.16 13.73
N LYS A 215 0.43 10.23 14.97
CA LYS A 215 1.28 10.19 16.18
C LYS A 215 1.80 8.79 16.48
N VAL A 216 1.00 7.73 16.28
CA VAL A 216 1.47 6.33 16.41
C VAL A 216 2.62 6.07 15.43
N GLU A 217 2.53 6.56 14.19
CA GLU A 217 3.60 6.46 13.20
C GLU A 217 4.90 7.13 13.66
N GLN A 218 4.82 8.38 14.15
CA GLN A 218 5.98 9.10 14.67
C GLN A 218 6.58 8.40 15.91
N THR A 219 5.72 8.00 16.86
CA THR A 219 6.14 7.30 18.08
C THR A 219 6.76 5.93 17.76
N MET A 220 6.23 5.18 16.79
CA MET A 220 6.83 3.93 16.29
C MET A 220 8.26 4.17 15.80
N GLN A 221 8.46 5.15 14.91
CA GLN A 221 9.78 5.46 14.34
C GLN A 221 10.79 5.84 15.43
N SER A 222 10.41 6.76 16.33
CA SER A 222 11.25 7.15 17.47
C SER A 222 11.53 5.98 18.43
N THR A 223 10.54 5.11 18.69
CA THR A 223 10.72 3.92 19.53
C THR A 223 11.75 2.96 18.94
N VAL A 224 11.67 2.66 17.64
CA VAL A 224 12.63 1.75 16.97
C VAL A 224 14.03 2.37 16.93
N GLN A 225 14.14 3.69 16.71
CA GLN A 225 15.39 4.45 16.75
C GLN A 225 16.05 4.42 18.14
N GLU A 226 15.29 4.72 19.20
CA GLU A 226 15.78 4.69 20.59
C GLU A 226 16.17 3.27 21.01
N THR A 227 15.33 2.28 20.71
CA THR A 227 15.61 0.85 20.99
C THR A 227 16.91 0.40 20.29
N LEU A 228 17.16 0.84 19.06
CA LEU A 228 18.40 0.54 18.34
C LEU A 228 19.62 1.23 18.99
N GLY A 229 19.50 2.50 19.37
CA GLY A 229 20.57 3.21 20.09
C GLY A 229 20.94 2.51 21.41
N LEU A 230 19.93 2.14 22.22
CA LEU A 230 20.12 1.38 23.45
C LEU A 230 20.79 0.02 23.18
N ALA A 231 20.31 -0.74 22.19
CA ALA A 231 20.88 -2.04 21.83
C ALA A 231 22.35 -1.94 21.39
N LEU A 232 22.73 -0.91 20.63
CA LEU A 232 24.12 -0.67 20.23
C LEU A 232 25.02 -0.40 21.44
N THR A 233 24.56 0.34 22.45
CA THR A 233 25.35 0.58 23.68
C THR A 233 25.47 -0.67 24.56
N ASP A 234 24.39 -1.46 24.70
CA ASP A 234 24.36 -2.71 25.48
C ASP A 234 25.26 -3.81 24.87
N MET A 235 25.52 -3.75 23.56
CA MET A 235 26.36 -4.70 22.83
C MET A 235 27.81 -4.75 23.34
N ALA A 236 28.36 -3.63 23.80
CA ALA A 236 29.74 -3.57 24.30
C ALA A 236 29.92 -4.22 25.69
N GLY A 237 28.83 -4.36 26.46
CA GLY A 237 28.86 -4.86 27.84
C GLY A 237 28.41 -6.32 28.02
N ARG A 238 27.90 -6.98 26.96
CA ARG A 238 27.28 -8.31 27.04
C ARG A 238 27.94 -9.34 26.13
N GLY A 239 27.78 -10.61 26.51
CA GLY A 239 28.06 -11.72 25.60
C GLY A 239 27.07 -11.71 24.43
N ARG A 240 27.58 -11.86 23.19
CA ARG A 240 26.81 -11.81 21.95
C ARG A 240 25.58 -12.73 21.95
N ALA A 241 25.65 -13.87 22.64
CA ALA A 241 24.56 -14.82 22.76
C ALA A 241 23.35 -14.30 23.57
N ASP A 242 23.59 -13.59 24.67
CA ASP A 242 22.53 -12.96 25.51
C ASP A 242 21.91 -11.78 24.75
N TRP A 243 22.75 -10.96 24.13
CA TRP A 243 22.34 -9.76 23.39
C TRP A 243 21.37 -10.09 22.24
N VAL A 244 21.67 -11.10 21.42
CA VAL A 244 20.83 -11.47 20.25
C VAL A 244 19.42 -11.97 20.64
N LEU A 245 19.25 -12.56 21.84
CA LEU A 245 17.97 -13.09 22.28
C LEU A 245 17.11 -12.06 23.02
N ARG A 246 17.71 -10.95 23.47
CA ARG A 246 17.04 -9.93 24.29
C ARG A 246 16.35 -8.84 23.48
N TRP A 247 16.91 -8.44 22.35
CA TRP A 247 16.44 -7.29 21.57
C TRP A 247 15.51 -7.72 20.41
N PRO A 248 14.60 -6.85 19.92
CA PRO A 248 13.71 -7.17 18.79
C PRO A 248 14.49 -7.54 17.53
N GLY A 249 13.95 -8.45 16.71
CA GLY A 249 14.67 -9.04 15.56
C GLY A 249 15.15 -8.01 14.53
N GLN A 250 14.36 -6.98 14.26
CA GLN A 250 14.76 -5.85 13.40
C GLN A 250 15.97 -5.10 13.98
N VAL A 251 15.97 -4.83 15.28
CA VAL A 251 17.03 -4.11 16.00
C VAL A 251 18.30 -4.96 16.08
N VAL A 252 18.16 -6.26 16.34
CA VAL A 252 19.26 -7.23 16.31
C VAL A 252 19.95 -7.24 14.95
N ILE A 253 19.20 -7.39 13.85
CA ILE A 253 19.76 -7.44 12.49
C ILE A 253 20.47 -6.13 12.14
N ALA A 254 19.83 -4.98 12.38
CA ALA A 254 20.42 -3.67 12.11
C ALA A 254 21.69 -3.43 12.95
N GLY A 255 21.64 -3.70 14.26
CA GLY A 255 22.78 -3.55 15.15
C GLY A 255 23.96 -4.47 14.79
N CYS A 256 23.68 -5.72 14.40
CA CYS A 256 24.70 -6.64 13.88
C CYS A 256 25.38 -6.09 12.63
N GLN A 257 24.61 -5.53 11.69
CA GLN A 257 25.15 -4.92 10.47
C GLN A 257 25.96 -3.64 10.74
N THR A 258 25.55 -2.79 11.69
CA THR A 258 26.35 -1.64 12.12
C THR A 258 27.69 -2.08 12.74
N ALA A 259 27.66 -3.06 13.65
CA ALA A 259 28.86 -3.57 14.29
C ALA A 259 29.81 -4.27 13.30
N TRP A 260 29.26 -5.02 12.33
CA TRP A 260 30.04 -5.60 11.23
C TRP A 260 30.67 -4.52 10.34
N THR A 261 29.90 -3.51 9.93
CA THR A 261 30.42 -2.38 9.11
C THR A 261 31.59 -1.70 9.81
N ALA A 262 31.45 -1.35 11.09
CA ALA A 262 32.51 -0.71 11.87
C ALA A 262 33.74 -1.61 12.01
N GLY A 263 33.56 -2.90 12.35
CA GLY A 263 34.65 -3.84 12.53
C GLY A 263 35.41 -4.16 11.24
N VAL A 264 34.74 -4.20 10.08
CA VAL A 264 35.42 -4.34 8.78
C VAL A 264 36.24 -3.09 8.45
N GLU A 265 35.70 -1.88 8.64
CA GLU A 265 36.45 -0.64 8.33
C GLU A 265 37.64 -0.41 9.26
N GLU A 266 37.52 -0.76 10.54
CA GLU A 266 38.63 -0.77 11.49
C GLU A 266 39.68 -1.82 11.08
N ALA A 267 39.27 -3.04 10.74
CA ALA A 267 40.17 -4.09 10.30
C ALA A 267 40.87 -3.78 8.95
N ILE A 268 40.24 -3.03 8.04
CA ILE A 268 40.91 -2.52 6.83
C ILE A 268 41.95 -1.47 7.21
N ARG A 269 41.61 -0.52 8.10
CA ARG A 269 42.49 0.57 8.54
C ARG A 269 43.74 0.06 9.26
N GLU A 270 43.60 -0.99 10.05
CA GLU A 270 44.70 -1.60 10.82
C GLU A 270 45.43 -2.74 10.09
N GLY A 271 44.95 -3.17 8.92
CA GLY A 271 45.44 -4.38 8.23
C GLY A 271 45.07 -5.70 8.95
N GLY A 272 44.10 -5.65 9.86
CA GLY A 272 43.64 -6.74 10.73
C GLY A 272 42.54 -7.63 10.13
N LEU A 273 42.20 -7.52 8.84
CA LEU A 273 41.13 -8.29 8.19
C LEU A 273 41.10 -9.80 8.54
N PRO A 274 42.21 -10.57 8.49
CA PRO A 274 42.21 -12.00 8.85
C PRO A 274 41.98 -12.26 10.35
N THR A 275 42.20 -11.27 11.22
CA THR A 275 41.89 -11.36 12.65
C THR A 275 40.39 -11.16 12.87
N PHE A 276 39.79 -10.14 12.24
CA PHE A 276 38.34 -9.91 12.30
C PHE A 276 37.54 -11.08 11.69
N GLN A 277 38.04 -11.69 10.61
CA GLN A 277 37.50 -12.92 10.02
C GLN A 277 37.39 -14.07 11.04
N LYS A 278 38.37 -14.23 11.94
CA LYS A 278 38.31 -15.25 13.01
C LYS A 278 37.24 -14.93 14.05
N THR A 279 37.10 -13.65 14.42
CA THR A 279 36.03 -13.18 15.32
C THR A 279 34.65 -13.43 14.72
N MET A 280 34.47 -13.12 13.43
CA MET A 280 33.22 -13.40 12.70
C MET A 280 32.88 -14.90 12.68
N HIS A 281 33.88 -15.76 12.43
CA HIS A 281 33.70 -17.21 12.53
C HIS A 281 33.31 -17.68 13.94
N ALA A 282 33.87 -17.10 15.00
CA ALA A 282 33.49 -17.40 16.38
C ALA A 282 32.07 -16.93 16.73
N HIS A 283 31.61 -15.79 16.19
CA HIS A 283 30.20 -15.38 16.28
C HIS A 283 29.28 -16.41 15.60
N MET A 284 29.64 -16.86 14.39
CA MET A 284 28.88 -17.90 13.69
C MET A 284 28.85 -19.25 14.43
N ASP A 285 29.93 -19.64 15.12
CA ASP A 285 29.91 -20.81 16.01
C ASP A 285 29.00 -20.62 17.22
N THR A 286 28.97 -19.42 17.78
CA THR A 286 28.05 -19.06 18.88
C THR A 286 26.60 -19.20 18.42
N TYR A 287 26.24 -18.66 17.25
CA TYR A 287 24.91 -18.79 16.65
C TYR A 287 24.55 -20.25 16.31
N ARG A 288 25.51 -21.04 15.80
CA ARG A 288 25.35 -22.50 15.60
C ARG A 288 25.05 -23.21 16.92
N GLY A 289 25.69 -22.80 18.02
CA GLY A 289 25.42 -23.30 19.36
C GLY A 289 24.00 -23.00 19.83
N LEU A 290 23.56 -21.75 19.69
CA LEU A 290 22.20 -21.31 20.07
C LEU A 290 21.11 -22.08 19.31
N VAL A 291 21.22 -22.22 17.98
CA VAL A 291 20.21 -22.92 17.16
C VAL A 291 20.12 -24.42 17.46
N ARG A 292 21.20 -25.03 17.96
CA ARG A 292 21.21 -26.42 18.46
C ARG A 292 20.60 -26.55 19.86
N GLY A 293 20.46 -25.45 20.60
CA GLY A 293 19.83 -25.40 21.91
C GLY A 293 18.30 -25.40 21.86
N GLN A 294 17.69 -25.18 23.03
CA GLN A 294 16.27 -24.91 23.15
C GLN A 294 16.05 -23.40 23.02
N LEU A 295 15.40 -23.00 21.92
CA LEU A 295 14.97 -21.63 21.65
C LEU A 295 13.45 -21.61 21.54
N SER A 296 12.83 -20.51 22.00
CA SER A 296 11.42 -20.24 21.76
C SER A 296 11.12 -20.10 20.26
N ARG A 297 9.83 -20.15 19.88
CA ARG A 297 9.42 -19.96 18.49
C ARG A 297 9.89 -18.59 17.95
N MET A 298 9.77 -17.55 18.77
CA MET A 298 10.14 -16.17 18.47
C MET A 298 11.65 -16.05 18.23
N GLU A 299 12.45 -16.50 19.20
CA GLU A 299 13.92 -16.53 19.12
C GLU A 299 14.41 -17.33 17.91
N ARG A 300 13.81 -18.48 17.63
CA ARG A 300 14.17 -19.29 16.45
C ARG A 300 13.93 -18.56 15.14
N GLN A 301 12.86 -17.77 15.03
CA GLN A 301 12.63 -16.92 13.87
C GLN A 301 13.67 -15.79 13.78
N VAL A 302 14.00 -15.12 14.89
CA VAL A 302 15.03 -14.06 14.93
C VAL A 302 16.38 -14.62 14.49
N MET A 303 16.80 -15.75 15.07
CA MET A 303 18.02 -16.45 14.70
C MET A 303 18.03 -16.87 13.23
N SER A 304 16.90 -17.33 12.68
CA SER A 304 16.80 -17.71 11.26
C SER A 304 17.00 -16.51 10.33
N ALA A 305 16.43 -15.35 10.67
CA ALA A 305 16.58 -14.12 9.90
C ALA A 305 18.01 -13.55 10.02
N LEU A 306 18.56 -13.53 11.24
CA LEU A 306 19.92 -13.05 11.52
C LEU A 306 20.99 -13.90 10.82
N ILE A 307 20.90 -15.24 10.90
CA ILE A 307 21.91 -16.14 10.32
C ILE A 307 22.03 -15.96 8.81
N VAL A 308 20.95 -15.67 8.10
CA VAL A 308 20.99 -15.40 6.65
C VAL A 308 21.82 -14.16 6.34
N VAL A 309 21.66 -13.11 7.14
CA VAL A 309 22.40 -11.84 6.97
C VAL A 309 23.87 -11.98 7.42
N GLU A 310 24.13 -12.65 8.54
CA GLU A 310 25.50 -12.89 9.06
C GLU A 310 26.29 -13.85 8.16
N LEU A 311 25.64 -14.81 7.47
CA LEU A 311 26.29 -15.66 6.46
C LEU A 311 26.77 -14.85 5.26
N HIS A 312 25.94 -13.95 4.73
CA HIS A 312 26.33 -13.04 3.64
C HIS A 312 27.47 -12.11 4.09
N ALA A 313 27.37 -11.53 5.29
CA ALA A 313 28.41 -10.67 5.87
C ALA A 313 29.77 -11.39 6.05
N ARG A 314 29.76 -12.71 6.36
CA ARG A 314 30.95 -13.56 6.33
C ARG A 314 31.46 -13.74 4.90
N ASP A 315 30.60 -14.12 3.96
CA ASP A 315 31.00 -14.43 2.57
C ASP A 315 31.63 -13.21 1.88
N VAL A 316 31.12 -12.01 2.15
CA VAL A 316 31.73 -10.73 1.75
C VAL A 316 33.11 -10.57 2.39
N LEU A 317 33.24 -10.76 3.71
CA LEU A 317 34.52 -10.63 4.42
C LEU A 317 35.58 -11.63 3.93
N ASP A 318 35.20 -12.87 3.66
CA ASP A 318 36.06 -13.89 3.06
C ASP A 318 36.57 -13.44 1.68
N GLY A 319 35.71 -12.80 0.88
CA GLY A 319 36.08 -12.17 -0.39
C GLY A 319 37.05 -11.00 -0.24
N LEU A 320 36.81 -10.08 0.70
CA LEU A 320 37.70 -8.94 0.98
C LEU A 320 39.10 -9.39 1.44
N VAL A 321 39.17 -10.46 2.25
CA VAL A 321 40.44 -11.10 2.66
C VAL A 321 41.15 -11.74 1.47
N ALA A 322 40.43 -12.45 0.60
CA ALA A 322 40.99 -13.09 -0.59
C ALA A 322 41.53 -12.08 -1.62
N ASN A 323 40.84 -10.95 -1.80
CA ASN A 323 41.24 -9.87 -2.71
C ASN A 323 42.29 -8.92 -2.10
N ASN A 324 42.59 -9.07 -0.80
CA ASN A 324 43.56 -8.25 -0.06
C ASN A 324 43.31 -6.74 -0.20
N VAL A 325 42.07 -6.34 0.09
CA VAL A 325 41.57 -4.97 -0.12
C VAL A 325 42.40 -3.93 0.65
N PRO A 326 43.00 -2.92 -0.03
CA PRO A 326 43.97 -2.01 0.58
C PRO A 326 43.36 -0.79 1.27
N SER A 327 42.06 -0.51 1.11
CA SER A 327 41.42 0.71 1.61
C SER A 327 39.91 0.56 1.78
N ALA A 328 39.33 1.29 2.75
CA ALA A 328 37.89 1.39 2.93
C ALA A 328 37.16 2.15 1.80
N ASN A 329 37.91 2.70 0.84
CA ASN A 329 37.39 3.32 -0.39
C ASN A 329 37.44 2.38 -1.60
N ASP A 330 37.89 1.14 -1.45
CA ASP A 330 37.94 0.17 -2.55
C ASP A 330 36.54 -0.26 -3.00
N PHE A 331 36.37 -0.50 -4.31
CA PHE A 331 35.10 -0.88 -4.92
C PHE A 331 34.48 -2.13 -4.26
N ASP A 332 35.28 -3.12 -3.90
CA ASP A 332 34.80 -4.38 -3.32
C ASP A 332 34.13 -4.16 -1.95
N TRP A 333 34.55 -3.16 -1.18
CA TRP A 333 33.91 -2.76 0.08
C TRP A 333 32.80 -1.73 -0.14
N ILE A 334 33.04 -0.66 -0.91
CA ILE A 334 32.03 0.41 -1.05
C ILE A 334 30.77 -0.05 -1.80
N SER A 335 30.86 -1.10 -2.62
CA SER A 335 29.70 -1.69 -3.32
C SER A 335 28.71 -2.42 -2.40
N GLN A 336 29.11 -2.73 -1.16
CA GLN A 336 28.27 -3.38 -0.16
C GLN A 336 27.32 -2.38 0.52
N LEU A 337 26.23 -2.90 1.09
CA LEU A 337 25.28 -2.10 1.88
C LEU A 337 25.82 -1.93 3.31
N ARG A 338 26.23 -0.71 3.66
CA ARG A 338 26.99 -0.42 4.89
C ARG A 338 26.20 0.46 5.86
N TYR A 339 26.31 0.17 7.15
CA TYR A 339 25.46 0.72 8.20
C TYR A 339 26.27 1.59 9.18
N TYR A 340 25.97 2.88 9.26
CA TYR A 340 26.69 3.86 10.06
C TYR A 340 25.75 4.50 11.10
N TRP A 341 26.07 4.35 12.38
CA TRP A 341 25.38 5.09 13.44
C TRP A 341 26.04 6.46 13.62
N VAL A 342 25.31 7.52 13.29
CA VAL A 342 25.80 8.91 13.33
C VAL A 342 25.18 9.62 14.53
N GLN A 343 25.98 10.39 15.27
CA GLN A 343 25.57 11.07 16.51
C GLN A 343 25.82 12.60 16.46
N GLU A 344 25.89 13.19 15.27
CA GLU A 344 26.31 14.60 15.09
C GLU A 344 25.24 15.61 15.51
N ASP A 345 23.95 15.36 15.19
CA ASP A 345 22.81 16.19 15.60
C ASP A 345 21.78 15.34 16.38
N GLU A 346 21.09 14.44 15.68
CA GLU A 346 20.23 13.40 16.26
C GLU A 346 20.86 12.02 15.99
N ALA A 347 20.80 11.13 17.00
CA ALA A 347 21.42 9.81 16.91
C ALA A 347 20.64 8.93 15.92
N THR A 348 21.19 8.72 14.71
CA THR A 348 20.47 8.07 13.61
C THR A 348 21.36 7.14 12.78
N LEU A 349 20.77 6.04 12.35
CA LEU A 349 21.35 5.06 11.44
C LEU A 349 21.24 5.56 9.99
N LYS A 350 22.38 5.65 9.32
CA LYS A 350 22.50 5.90 7.88
C LYS A 350 22.99 4.64 7.17
N VAL A 351 22.41 4.37 6.00
CA VAL A 351 22.79 3.26 5.13
C VAL A 351 23.48 3.83 3.90
N ARG A 352 24.70 3.37 3.59
CA ARG A 352 25.47 3.83 2.42
C ARG A 352 25.80 2.69 1.46
N ALA A 353 25.80 2.98 0.17
CA ALA A 353 26.26 2.09 -0.90
C ALA A 353 26.88 2.91 -2.04
N VAL A 354 28.15 2.69 -2.34
CA VAL A 354 29.01 3.51 -3.22
C VAL A 354 28.92 4.99 -2.84
N ASN A 355 28.28 5.83 -3.66
CA ASN A 355 28.12 7.27 -3.44
C ASN A 355 26.76 7.63 -2.80
N ALA A 356 25.87 6.64 -2.65
CA ALA A 356 24.54 6.85 -2.10
C ALA A 356 24.56 6.81 -0.58
N GLU A 357 23.87 7.76 0.06
CA GLU A 357 23.56 7.77 1.49
C GLU A 357 22.04 7.90 1.65
N PHE A 358 21.47 7.04 2.51
CA PHE A 358 20.05 7.04 2.87
C PHE A 358 19.91 7.03 4.39
N GLN A 359 18.91 7.72 4.91
CA GLN A 359 18.50 7.57 6.30
C GLN A 359 17.68 6.28 6.45
N TYR A 360 17.91 5.53 7.52
CA TYR A 360 17.08 4.38 7.87
C TYR A 360 15.67 4.87 8.28
N GLY A 361 14.61 4.29 7.73
CA GLY A 361 13.24 4.80 7.84
C GLY A 361 12.51 4.45 9.14
N TYR A 362 13.06 3.52 9.94
CA TYR A 362 12.50 3.06 11.21
C TYR A 362 11.03 2.55 11.16
N GLU A 363 10.52 2.17 9.99
CA GLU A 363 9.25 1.44 9.90
C GLU A 363 9.34 0.15 10.72
N TYR A 364 8.31 -0.18 11.50
CA TYR A 364 8.29 -1.44 12.25
C TYR A 364 8.03 -2.63 11.31
N LEU A 365 9.08 -3.41 11.06
CA LEU A 365 9.08 -4.56 10.15
C LEU A 365 8.73 -5.88 10.85
N GLY A 366 8.66 -5.86 12.18
CA GLY A 366 8.62 -7.06 13.02
C GLY A 366 9.78 -8.03 12.74
N ASN A 367 9.59 -9.28 13.12
CA ASN A 367 10.53 -10.35 12.84
C ASN A 367 10.23 -11.07 11.50
N SER A 368 10.17 -10.28 10.43
CA SER A 368 9.91 -10.80 9.08
C SER A 368 11.11 -11.60 8.55
N GLY A 369 10.81 -12.67 7.79
CA GLY A 369 11.83 -13.53 7.20
C GLY A 369 12.77 -12.76 6.26
N ARG A 370 14.07 -13.10 6.33
CA ARG A 370 15.12 -12.62 5.43
C ARG A 370 15.46 -13.67 4.39
N LEU A 371 15.70 -13.24 3.17
CA LEU A 371 15.97 -14.08 2.01
C LEU A 371 17.47 -14.19 1.79
N VAL A 372 17.91 -15.32 1.23
CA VAL A 372 19.33 -15.57 1.00
C VAL A 372 19.88 -14.54 0.02
N ILE A 373 20.79 -13.71 0.52
CA ILE A 373 21.48 -12.69 -0.27
C ILE A 373 22.50 -13.42 -1.14
N THR A 374 22.34 -13.30 -2.45
CA THR A 374 23.23 -13.92 -3.46
C THR A 374 24.03 -12.83 -4.17
N PRO A 375 25.14 -13.16 -4.86
CA PRO A 375 25.89 -12.19 -5.69
C PRO A 375 25.06 -11.54 -6.81
N LEU A 376 23.88 -12.07 -7.12
CA LEU A 376 22.91 -11.48 -8.03
C LEU A 376 21.95 -10.52 -7.30
N THR A 377 21.59 -10.83 -6.05
CA THR A 377 20.89 -9.93 -5.12
C THR A 377 21.72 -8.66 -4.86
N ASP A 378 23.03 -8.81 -4.61
CA ASP A 378 23.95 -7.68 -4.33
C ASP A 378 24.02 -6.70 -5.51
N ARG A 379 24.12 -7.23 -6.73
CA ARG A 379 24.06 -6.41 -7.96
C ARG A 379 22.72 -5.69 -8.10
N CYS A 380 21.62 -6.33 -7.70
CA CYS A 380 20.33 -5.67 -7.65
C CYS A 380 20.32 -4.55 -6.60
N TYR A 381 20.78 -4.80 -5.37
CA TYR A 381 20.88 -3.76 -4.35
C TYR A 381 21.70 -2.57 -4.83
N LEU A 382 22.91 -2.81 -5.33
CA LEU A 382 23.80 -1.78 -5.91
C LEU A 382 23.13 -0.96 -7.01
N THR A 383 22.43 -1.63 -7.94
CA THR A 383 21.70 -0.96 -9.03
C THR A 383 20.54 -0.13 -8.50
N LEU A 384 19.81 -0.65 -7.52
CA LEU A 384 18.67 0.01 -6.89
C LEU A 384 19.09 1.22 -6.05
N THR A 385 20.12 1.08 -5.20
CA THR A 385 20.65 2.21 -4.42
C THR A 385 21.26 3.29 -5.32
N GLY A 386 21.94 2.88 -6.41
CA GLY A 386 22.44 3.82 -7.41
C GLY A 386 21.32 4.58 -8.14
N ALA A 387 20.23 3.90 -8.50
CA ALA A 387 19.06 4.54 -9.09
C ALA A 387 18.39 5.50 -8.09
N LEU A 388 18.11 5.02 -6.87
CA LEU A 388 17.43 5.78 -5.81
C LEU A 388 18.18 7.04 -5.40
N HIS A 389 19.52 7.02 -5.40
CA HIS A 389 20.35 8.20 -5.14
C HIS A 389 20.17 9.30 -6.20
N LEU A 390 19.90 8.89 -7.44
CA LEU A 390 19.55 9.77 -8.55
C LEU A 390 18.03 10.02 -8.66
N ASN A 391 17.25 9.55 -7.67
CA ASN A 391 15.77 9.49 -7.60
C ASN A 391 15.12 8.54 -8.63
N PHE A 392 15.89 7.91 -9.52
CA PHE A 392 15.40 6.89 -10.42
C PHE A 392 15.01 5.61 -9.67
N GLY A 393 14.09 4.84 -10.26
CA GLY A 393 13.67 3.52 -9.80
C GLY A 393 14.29 2.41 -10.64
N GLY A 394 14.18 1.18 -10.16
CA GLY A 394 14.75 0.01 -10.81
C GLY A 394 13.75 -0.83 -11.58
N ALA A 395 14.20 -1.37 -12.71
CA ALA A 395 13.48 -2.36 -13.50
C ALA A 395 14.29 -3.65 -13.74
N PRO A 396 14.49 -4.52 -12.72
CA PRO A 396 15.19 -5.79 -12.87
C PRO A 396 14.39 -6.77 -13.75
N ALA A 397 15.00 -7.33 -14.80
CA ALA A 397 14.28 -8.00 -15.90
C ALA A 397 14.68 -9.48 -16.10
N GLY A 398 13.71 -10.41 -16.11
CA GLY A 398 13.98 -11.85 -15.93
C GLY A 398 13.08 -12.94 -16.55
N PRO A 399 13.61 -14.19 -16.71
CA PRO A 399 13.03 -15.28 -17.48
C PRO A 399 12.32 -16.24 -16.53
N ALA A 400 12.37 -17.52 -16.85
CA ALA A 400 12.02 -18.61 -15.96
C ALA A 400 13.07 -19.73 -16.08
N GLY A 401 13.90 -19.95 -15.05
CA GLY A 401 14.92 -21.03 -15.09
C GLY A 401 15.63 -21.37 -13.77
N THR A 402 15.99 -20.38 -12.96
CA THR A 402 17.02 -20.50 -11.91
C THR A 402 16.50 -20.82 -10.49
N GLY A 403 15.43 -21.60 -10.37
CA GLY A 403 14.84 -21.98 -9.08
C GLY A 403 13.31 -22.02 -9.09
N LYS A 404 12.72 -22.98 -9.81
CA LYS A 404 11.25 -23.11 -9.95
C LYS A 404 10.70 -24.26 -9.09
N THR A 405 9.86 -23.93 -8.12
CA THR A 405 8.66 -24.67 -7.65
C THR A 405 8.10 -23.80 -6.52
N GLU A 406 6.91 -23.19 -6.58
CA GLU A 406 5.75 -23.46 -7.45
C GLU A 406 5.31 -22.28 -8.35
N THR A 407 4.35 -22.60 -9.22
CA THR A 407 3.49 -21.68 -9.98
C THR A 407 4.06 -21.07 -11.26
N THR A 408 3.79 -21.79 -12.33
CA THR A 408 3.84 -21.34 -13.73
C THR A 408 2.88 -20.19 -13.98
N LYS A 409 3.38 -18.96 -14.18
CA LYS A 409 2.78 -17.92 -15.06
C LYS A 409 3.72 -16.73 -15.33
N LEU A 410 3.88 -16.44 -16.61
CA LEU A 410 4.13 -15.12 -17.23
C LEU A 410 5.40 -14.30 -16.88
N ILE A 411 5.63 -13.29 -17.72
CA ILE A 411 6.93 -12.64 -17.94
C ILE A 411 6.82 -11.17 -17.52
N THR A 412 6.95 -10.91 -16.22
CA THR A 412 6.88 -9.54 -15.69
C THR A 412 8.11 -8.71 -16.06
N LYS A 413 7.92 -7.48 -16.56
CA LYS A 413 8.91 -6.41 -16.35
C LYS A 413 8.48 -5.71 -15.07
N TYR A 414 9.23 -5.82 -13.97
CA TYR A 414 8.91 -5.02 -12.79
C TYR A 414 9.39 -3.60 -13.05
N ILE A 415 8.60 -2.64 -12.64
CA ILE A 415 9.04 -1.25 -12.46
C ILE A 415 8.81 -0.95 -10.98
N ILE A 416 9.88 -0.66 -10.23
CA ILE A 416 9.73 0.24 -9.08
C ILE A 416 9.38 1.57 -9.70
N ILE A 417 8.15 2.03 -9.51
CA ILE A 417 7.78 3.35 -10.01
C ILE A 417 8.41 4.38 -9.08
N LEU A 418 9.62 4.78 -9.46
CA LEU A 418 9.81 6.07 -10.07
C LEU A 418 10.63 5.89 -11.37
N TYR A 419 10.15 6.40 -12.51
CA TYR A 419 10.89 6.75 -13.75
C TYR A 419 11.02 5.63 -14.79
N LEU A 420 10.50 5.93 -15.97
CA LEU A 420 11.36 6.15 -17.13
C LEU A 420 10.71 7.19 -18.04
N ALA A 421 11.46 8.22 -18.44
CA ALA A 421 11.09 9.03 -19.58
C ALA A 421 11.40 8.22 -20.85
N ILE A 422 10.37 7.93 -21.66
CA ILE A 422 10.58 7.41 -23.00
C ILE A 422 10.78 8.61 -23.91
N ASP A 423 11.95 8.70 -24.53
CA ASP A 423 12.07 9.34 -25.83
C ASP A 423 12.76 8.36 -26.79
N SER A 424 12.10 8.09 -27.92
CA SER A 424 12.57 7.37 -29.11
C SER A 424 13.44 6.09 -28.96
N ALA A 425 12.79 4.93 -28.79
CA ALA A 425 13.24 3.67 -29.43
C ALA A 425 12.14 2.60 -29.51
N ILE A 426 11.45 2.57 -30.65
CA ILE A 426 10.90 1.31 -31.19
C ILE A 426 12.12 0.45 -31.61
N GLU A 427 12.00 -0.88 -31.58
CA GLU A 427 13.07 -1.88 -31.85
C GLU A 427 14.02 -2.24 -30.67
N LEU A 428 13.51 -2.93 -29.64
CA LEU A 428 14.27 -4.01 -28.98
C LEU A 428 13.34 -5.06 -28.31
N ILE A 429 12.54 -5.75 -29.13
CA ILE A 429 11.61 -6.81 -28.68
C ILE A 429 12.31 -8.17 -28.45
N CYS A 430 13.57 -8.31 -28.87
CA CYS A 430 14.30 -9.58 -28.83
C CYS A 430 15.45 -9.59 -27.81
N LEU A 431 15.53 -10.72 -27.09
CA LEU A 431 16.70 -11.30 -26.37
C LEU A 431 16.95 -10.91 -24.88
N PHE A 432 17.09 -11.99 -24.08
CA PHE A 432 17.72 -12.12 -22.73
C PHE A 432 17.14 -11.40 -21.50
N ARG A 433 17.50 -11.93 -20.30
CA ARG A 433 16.71 -11.92 -19.04
C ARG A 433 17.47 -12.58 -17.82
N ALA A 434 17.37 -12.07 -16.57
CA ALA A 434 17.64 -12.77 -15.26
C ALA A 434 16.57 -12.48 -14.14
N ALA A 435 16.01 -13.48 -13.41
CA ALA A 435 14.84 -13.32 -12.50
C ALA A 435 15.17 -13.26 -10.99
N LEU A 436 14.62 -12.24 -10.30
CA LEU A 436 14.89 -11.84 -8.90
C LEU A 436 13.63 -11.37 -8.12
N LYS A 437 12.45 -11.75 -8.62
CA LYS A 437 11.41 -10.77 -8.95
C LYS A 437 10.49 -10.24 -7.84
N TYR A 438 10.19 -11.05 -6.82
CA TYR A 438 9.39 -10.62 -5.65
C TYR A 438 10.25 -10.30 -4.42
N LEU A 439 11.54 -10.60 -4.50
CA LEU A 439 12.33 -11.00 -3.33
C LEU A 439 13.37 -9.95 -2.96
N THR A 440 13.98 -9.28 -3.94
CA THR A 440 15.03 -8.28 -3.66
C THR A 440 14.51 -6.92 -3.23
N ASN A 441 13.39 -6.46 -3.78
CA ASN A 441 12.92 -5.09 -3.52
C ASN A 441 12.33 -4.97 -2.11
N GLY A 442 11.55 -5.96 -1.68
CA GLY A 442 11.05 -6.06 -0.31
C GLY A 442 12.17 -6.21 0.70
N ASP A 443 13.18 -7.05 0.44
CA ASP A 443 14.30 -7.19 1.38
C ASP A 443 15.26 -5.99 1.41
N LEU A 444 15.40 -5.22 0.32
CA LEU A 444 16.08 -3.91 0.34
C LEU A 444 15.28 -2.87 1.14
N ALA A 445 13.95 -2.82 0.97
CA ALA A 445 13.09 -1.95 1.77
C ALA A 445 13.16 -2.31 3.26
N LYS A 446 13.13 -3.60 3.61
CA LYS A 446 13.40 -4.10 4.96
C LYS A 446 14.84 -3.85 5.44
N ALA A 447 15.81 -3.69 4.54
CA ALA A 447 17.19 -3.35 4.89
C ALA A 447 17.33 -1.85 5.19
N MET A 448 16.47 -1.01 4.61
CA MET A 448 16.36 0.42 4.93
C MET A 448 15.26 0.77 5.95
N ALA A 449 14.46 -0.21 6.38
CA ALA A 449 13.25 -0.03 7.19
C ALA A 449 12.27 1.02 6.63
N ILE A 450 11.88 0.84 5.38
CA ILE A 450 10.86 1.63 4.67
C ILE A 450 9.69 0.71 4.34
N GLN A 451 8.45 1.19 4.51
CA GLN A 451 7.23 0.48 4.10
C GLN A 451 7.26 0.15 2.59
N CYS A 452 6.91 -1.07 2.19
CA CYS A 452 6.97 -1.51 0.80
C CYS A 452 5.66 -2.15 0.33
N VAL A 453 4.82 -1.36 -0.34
CA VAL A 453 3.54 -1.84 -0.86
C VAL A 453 3.73 -2.60 -2.17
N VAL A 454 3.45 -3.90 -2.17
CA VAL A 454 3.39 -4.70 -3.40
C VAL A 454 2.01 -4.56 -4.02
N PHE A 455 1.95 -4.03 -5.23
CA PHE A 455 0.71 -3.81 -5.99
C PHE A 455 0.67 -4.75 -7.19
N ASN A 456 -0.31 -5.64 -7.25
CA ASN A 456 -0.45 -6.58 -8.36
C ASN A 456 -1.30 -5.97 -9.48
N CYS A 457 -0.74 -5.88 -10.68
CA CYS A 457 -1.38 -5.22 -11.80
C CYS A 457 -2.34 -6.12 -12.59
N SER A 458 -3.53 -5.60 -12.86
CA SER A 458 -4.52 -6.18 -13.75
C SER A 458 -4.77 -5.31 -14.98
N ASP A 459 -5.37 -5.93 -16.00
CA ASP A 459 -5.99 -5.29 -17.17
C ASP A 459 -7.12 -4.32 -16.78
N GLN A 460 -7.82 -4.60 -15.68
CA GLN A 460 -8.90 -3.76 -15.13
C GLN A 460 -8.42 -2.47 -14.42
N LEU A 461 -7.12 -2.14 -14.45
CA LEU A 461 -6.60 -0.95 -13.76
C LEU A 461 -6.95 0.35 -14.48
N ASP A 462 -7.55 1.29 -13.74
CA ASP A 462 -7.85 2.63 -14.24
C ASP A 462 -6.79 3.68 -13.84
N VAL A 463 -6.76 4.78 -14.61
CA VAL A 463 -5.82 5.90 -14.45
C VAL A 463 -6.00 6.68 -13.14
N GLN A 464 -7.23 6.74 -12.61
CA GLN A 464 -7.57 7.48 -11.40
C GLN A 464 -7.17 6.71 -10.14
N ALA A 465 -7.38 5.38 -10.12
CA ALA A 465 -6.89 4.48 -9.08
C ALA A 465 -5.36 4.53 -8.98
N MET A 466 -4.66 4.46 -10.11
CA MET A 466 -3.20 4.63 -10.16
C MET A 466 -2.78 6.02 -9.66
N GLY A 467 -3.48 7.09 -10.05
CA GLY A 467 -3.24 8.44 -9.56
C GLY A 467 -3.42 8.59 -8.04
N LYS A 468 -4.49 8.03 -7.48
CA LYS A 468 -4.73 7.95 -6.02
C LYS A 468 -3.62 7.15 -5.33
N PHE A 469 -3.20 6.02 -5.91
CA PHE A 469 -2.14 5.17 -5.35
C PHE A 469 -0.79 5.89 -5.30
N PHE A 470 -0.37 6.55 -6.38
CA PHE A 470 0.86 7.36 -6.37
C PHE A 470 0.81 8.52 -5.39
N LYS A 471 -0.35 9.17 -5.26
CA LYS A 471 -0.55 10.23 -4.27
C LYS A 471 -0.37 9.71 -2.85
N GLY A 472 -0.86 8.49 -2.56
CA GLY A 472 -0.58 7.77 -1.33
C GLY A 472 0.89 7.50 -1.09
N ILE A 473 1.56 6.84 -2.03
CA ILE A 473 3.00 6.50 -1.95
C ILE A 473 3.84 7.76 -1.71
N ALA A 474 3.66 8.80 -2.53
CA ALA A 474 4.43 10.03 -2.46
C ALA A 474 4.17 10.83 -1.17
N SER A 475 2.96 10.74 -0.59
CA SER A 475 2.63 11.43 0.66
C SER A 475 3.03 10.64 1.91
N ALA A 476 3.03 9.30 1.83
CA ALA A 476 3.45 8.41 2.92
C ALA A 476 4.97 8.19 2.99
N GLY A 477 5.71 8.49 1.91
CA GLY A 477 7.14 8.17 1.81
C GLY A 477 7.43 6.67 1.65
N ALA A 478 6.40 5.86 1.38
CA ALA A 478 6.52 4.43 1.16
C ALA A 478 7.19 4.12 -0.19
N TRP A 479 7.63 2.88 -0.36
CA TRP A 479 8.04 2.32 -1.64
C TRP A 479 6.93 1.46 -2.23
N ALA A 480 6.92 1.32 -3.56
CA ALA A 480 5.94 0.50 -4.26
C ALA A 480 6.59 -0.43 -5.30
N CYS A 481 6.18 -1.70 -5.28
CA CYS A 481 6.60 -2.72 -6.24
C CYS A 481 5.41 -3.14 -7.09
N PHE A 482 5.47 -2.86 -8.40
CA PHE A 482 4.40 -3.21 -9.33
C PHE A 482 4.65 -4.61 -9.92
N ASP A 483 3.83 -5.56 -9.48
CA ASP A 483 3.79 -6.93 -9.98
C ASP A 483 2.88 -7.05 -11.21
N GLU A 484 3.16 -8.03 -12.08
CA GLU A 484 2.46 -8.26 -13.35
C GLU A 484 2.25 -7.01 -14.23
N PHE A 485 3.11 -5.98 -14.08
CA PHE A 485 3.01 -4.66 -14.72
C PHE A 485 2.75 -4.66 -16.24
N ASN A 486 3.17 -5.72 -16.93
CA ASN A 486 2.87 -5.94 -18.35
C ASN A 486 1.40 -6.32 -18.65
N ARG A 487 0.52 -6.34 -17.64
CA ARG A 487 -0.94 -6.51 -17.79
C ARG A 487 -1.69 -5.17 -17.80
N ILE A 488 -1.06 -4.07 -17.42
CA ILE A 488 -1.66 -2.74 -17.56
C ILE A 488 -1.87 -2.47 -19.05
N ASP A 489 -3.05 -1.98 -19.42
CA ASP A 489 -3.33 -1.58 -20.80
C ASP A 489 -2.38 -0.45 -21.24
N ILE A 490 -2.00 -0.45 -22.52
CA ILE A 490 -1.01 0.47 -23.08
C ILE A 490 -1.48 1.93 -23.02
N GLU A 491 -2.80 2.15 -23.10
CA GLU A 491 -3.42 3.48 -22.96
C GLU A 491 -3.26 4.01 -21.52
N VAL A 492 -3.58 3.18 -20.53
CA VAL A 492 -3.42 3.49 -19.10
C VAL A 492 -1.96 3.71 -18.75
N LEU A 493 -1.07 2.85 -19.27
CA LEU A 493 0.37 2.92 -19.07
C LEU A 493 0.97 4.25 -19.58
N SER A 494 0.48 4.78 -20.70
CA SER A 494 0.89 6.07 -21.26
C SER A 494 0.60 7.23 -20.28
N VAL A 495 -0.59 7.26 -19.69
CA VAL A 495 -0.98 8.31 -18.73
C VAL A 495 -0.26 8.12 -17.39
N VAL A 496 -0.10 6.88 -16.93
CA VAL A 496 0.72 6.55 -15.75
C VAL A 496 2.14 7.07 -15.91
N ALA A 497 2.79 6.90 -17.08
CA ALA A 497 4.13 7.43 -17.33
C ALA A 497 4.19 8.97 -17.17
N GLN A 498 3.15 9.70 -17.56
CA GLN A 498 3.07 11.16 -17.37
C GLN A 498 2.87 11.57 -15.91
N GLN A 499 2.02 10.85 -15.15
CA GLN A 499 1.85 11.06 -13.70
C GLN A 499 3.20 10.88 -12.99
N VAL A 500 3.92 9.83 -13.36
CA VAL A 500 5.26 9.49 -12.85
C VAL A 500 6.26 10.61 -13.15
N VAL A 501 6.38 11.06 -14.41
CA VAL A 501 7.24 12.20 -14.79
C VAL A 501 6.89 13.51 -14.06
N SER A 502 5.66 13.66 -13.57
CA SER A 502 5.22 14.86 -12.82
C SER A 502 5.70 14.86 -11.36
N ILE A 503 5.55 13.73 -10.65
CA ILE A 503 6.07 13.51 -9.28
C ILE A 503 7.58 13.77 -9.22
N GLN A 504 8.24 13.48 -10.33
CA GLN A 504 9.69 13.44 -10.49
C GLN A 504 10.33 14.79 -10.69
N LYS A 505 9.69 15.62 -11.52
CA LYS A 505 10.04 17.03 -11.62
C LYS A 505 9.85 17.71 -10.27
N ALA A 506 8.83 17.34 -9.49
CA ALA A 506 8.63 17.85 -8.14
C ALA A 506 9.70 17.38 -7.14
N GLN A 507 10.13 16.12 -7.17
CA GLN A 507 11.25 15.63 -6.34
C GLN A 507 12.57 16.32 -6.69
N ALA A 508 12.93 16.39 -7.98
CA ALA A 508 14.15 17.04 -8.44
C ALA A 508 14.16 18.55 -8.08
N ALA A 509 13.01 19.23 -8.19
CA ALA A 509 12.87 20.63 -7.80
C ALA A 509 12.92 20.87 -6.28
N ARG A 510 12.73 19.84 -5.45
CA ARG A 510 12.86 19.93 -3.98
C ARG A 510 14.31 19.86 -3.50
N MET A 511 15.25 19.45 -4.36
CA MET A 511 16.69 19.38 -4.07
C MET A 511 17.51 20.50 -4.74
N GLN A 512 16.83 21.52 -5.29
CA GLN A 512 17.41 22.79 -5.75
C GLN A 512 17.06 23.91 -4.77
#